data_AF-A0A197K1K6-F1
#
_entry.id   AF-A0A197K1K6-F1
#
_cell.length_a   1.000
_cell.length_b   1.000
_cell.length_c   1.000
_cell.angle_alpha   90.00
_cell.angle_beta   90.00
_cell.angle_gamma   90.00
#
_symmetry.space_group_name_H-M   'P 1'
#
loop_
_entity.id
_entity.type
_entity.pdbx_description
1 polymer ?
#
loop_
_entity_poly.entity_id
_entity_poly.type
_entity_poly.pdbx_seq_one_letter_code
_entity_poly.pdbx_strand_id
1 'polypeptide(L)'
;MASQDPHPNVQAVRRVYENGNTANSSSAPAETIYIVRHPDASSGTNILLWDDILSVFSTALYVRSGAVALPFLKGPNFKNLEPLRIAAKPEFTLDIVIKGSPDEKELSVESLQKALPTESEPPTTPISLIDEALLVTV
;
A
#
# COMPACT_ATOMS: atom_id res chain seq x y z
N MET A 1 19.41 8.58 19.63
CA MET A 1 18.09 8.69 18.96
C MET A 1 17.86 10.16 18.72
N ALA A 2 17.95 10.61 17.46
CA ALA A 2 17.77 12.03 17.14
C ALA A 2 16.28 12.36 17.20
N SER A 3 15.88 13.11 18.22
CA SER A 3 14.58 13.75 18.28
C SER A 3 14.52 14.74 17.12
N GLN A 4 13.79 14.41 16.05
CA GLN A 4 13.44 15.43 15.06
C GLN A 4 12.52 16.42 15.76
N ASP A 5 13.07 17.58 16.11
CA ASP A 5 12.26 18.73 16.50
C ASP A 5 11.21 18.97 15.41
N PRO A 6 9.91 19.01 15.75
CA PRO A 6 8.87 19.25 14.77
C PRO A 6 9.14 20.61 14.14
N HIS A 7 9.48 20.60 12.85
CA HIS A 7 9.67 21.85 12.12
C HIS A 7 8.39 22.68 12.26
N PRO A 8 8.48 23.95 12.71
CA PRO A 8 7.30 24.73 13.09
C PRO A 8 6.35 25.00 11.92
N ASN A 9 6.76 24.67 10.69
CA ASN A 9 6.04 24.90 9.46
C ASN A 9 5.70 23.62 8.67
N VAL A 10 5.53 22.47 9.33
CA VAL A 10 5.08 21.23 8.65
C VAL A 10 3.73 20.73 9.16
N GLN A 11 3.04 19.94 8.34
CA GLN A 11 1.80 19.25 8.62
C GLN A 11 2.07 17.75 8.59
N ALA A 12 1.74 17.04 9.67
CA ALA A 12 1.77 15.59 9.70
C ALA A 12 0.61 15.02 8.88
N VAL A 13 0.91 14.04 8.02
CA VAL A 13 -0.06 13.35 7.17
C VAL A 13 0.25 11.85 7.13
N ARG A 14 -0.76 11.02 6.85
CA ARG A 14 -0.60 9.58 6.62
C ARG A 14 -1.54 9.09 5.53
N ARG A 15 -1.15 8.03 4.83
CA ARG A 15 -2.01 7.40 3.81
C ARG A 15 -3.14 6.58 4.44
N VAL A 16 -4.30 6.60 3.79
CA VAL A 16 -5.43 5.69 4.06
C VAL A 16 -6.02 5.24 2.73
N TYR A 17 -6.32 3.96 2.58
CA TYR A 17 -6.94 3.45 1.36
C TYR A 17 -8.47 3.62 1.40
N GLU A 18 -9.06 4.06 0.27
CA GLU A 18 -10.51 4.29 0.11
C GLU A 18 -11.36 3.05 0.47
N ASN A 19 -10.94 1.85 0.06
CA ASN A 19 -11.66 0.59 0.24
C ASN A 19 -11.37 -0.11 1.58
N GLY A 20 -10.83 0.61 2.57
CA GLY A 20 -10.28 0.04 3.79
C GLY A 20 -11.21 -0.95 4.50
N ASN A 21 -11.02 -2.25 4.23
CA ASN A 21 -11.37 -3.31 5.16
C ASN A 21 -10.38 -3.18 6.33
N THR A 22 -10.80 -2.44 7.36
CA THR A 22 -10.04 -2.17 8.59
C THR A 22 -9.73 -3.42 9.41
N ALA A 23 -10.19 -4.60 8.99
CA ALA A 23 -9.95 -5.85 9.69
C ALA A 23 -8.71 -6.64 9.20
N ASN A 24 -8.22 -6.42 7.97
CA ASN A 24 -7.24 -7.36 7.36
C ASN A 24 -6.04 -6.70 6.69
N SER A 25 -5.98 -5.37 6.61
CA SER A 25 -4.87 -4.69 5.94
C SER A 25 -3.75 -4.44 6.93
N SER A 26 -2.75 -5.35 6.94
CA SER A 26 -1.42 -5.25 7.56
C SER A 26 -1.31 -4.36 8.82
N SER A 27 -1.09 -5.01 9.97
CA SER A 27 -0.84 -4.44 11.31
C SER A 27 0.30 -3.41 11.42
N ALA A 28 0.93 -3.00 10.32
CA ALA A 28 1.93 -1.95 10.32
C ALA A 28 1.27 -0.57 10.47
N PRO A 29 1.70 0.27 11.44
CA PRO A 29 1.18 1.63 11.54
C PRO A 29 1.48 2.39 10.24
N ALA A 30 0.49 3.11 9.71
CA ALA A 30 0.69 3.95 8.54
C ALA A 30 1.79 4.98 8.83
N GLU A 31 2.82 4.99 7.99
CA GLU A 31 3.95 5.91 8.11
C GLU A 31 3.47 7.37 8.08
N THR A 32 3.98 8.17 9.02
CA THR A 32 3.69 9.60 9.09
C THR A 32 4.70 10.35 8.24
N ILE A 33 4.20 11.14 7.31
CA ILE A 33 4.99 12.01 6.43
C ILE A 33 4.70 13.46 6.82
N TYR A 34 5.67 14.35 6.65
CA TYR A 34 5.54 15.76 6.95
C TYR A 34 5.57 16.58 5.67
N ILE A 35 4.48 17.30 5.37
CA ILE A 35 4.40 18.23 4.22
C ILE A 35 4.58 19.66 4.72
N VAL A 36 5.34 20.47 4.00
CA VAL A 36 5.54 21.88 4.34
C VAL A 36 4.22 22.65 4.22
N ARG A 37 3.94 23.48 5.21
CA ARG A 37 2.82 24.42 5.20
C ARG A 37 3.26 25.74 4.58
N HIS A 38 2.35 26.36 3.85
CA HIS A 38 2.58 27.67 3.24
C HIS A 38 1.66 28.70 3.88
N PRO A 39 2.16 29.91 4.21
CA PRO A 39 1.29 30.99 4.64
C PRO A 39 0.43 31.45 3.45
N ASP A 40 -0.89 31.46 3.62
CA ASP A 40 -1.80 31.99 2.61
C ASP A 40 -2.15 33.44 2.90
N ALA A 41 -1.63 34.34 2.06
CA ALA A 41 -1.90 35.77 2.16
C ALA A 41 -3.39 36.13 2.05
N SER A 42 -4.21 35.26 1.41
CA SER A 42 -5.63 35.53 1.19
C SER A 42 -6.54 35.10 2.34
N SER A 43 -6.21 34.02 3.04
CA SER A 43 -7.00 33.52 4.18
C SER A 43 -6.40 33.87 5.54
N GLY A 44 -5.14 34.32 5.59
CA GLY A 44 -4.40 34.54 6.83
C GLY A 44 -4.10 33.24 7.59
N THR A 45 -4.29 32.08 6.95
CA THR A 45 -4.06 30.76 7.55
C THR A 45 -2.95 30.01 6.83
N ASN A 46 -2.38 29.01 7.50
CA ASN A 46 -1.44 28.11 6.85
C ASN A 46 -2.22 27.09 6.01
N ILE A 47 -1.73 26.82 4.81
CA ILE A 47 -2.33 25.92 3.85
C ILE A 47 -1.37 24.80 3.45
N LEU A 48 -1.94 23.73 2.93
CA LEU A 48 -1.25 22.78 2.08
C LEU A 48 -1.66 23.02 0.63
N LEU A 49 -0.69 23.03 -0.27
CA LEU A 49 -0.97 23.00 -1.70
C LEU A 49 -1.34 21.57 -2.09
N TRP A 50 -2.37 21.44 -2.93
CA TRP A 50 -2.79 20.13 -3.41
C TRP A 50 -1.71 19.46 -4.26
N ASP A 51 -0.95 20.23 -5.04
CA ASP A 51 0.16 19.71 -5.84
C ASP A 51 1.29 19.14 -4.96
N ASP A 52 1.58 19.76 -3.81
CA ASP A 52 2.53 19.21 -2.84
C ASP A 52 2.03 17.89 -2.27
N ILE A 53 0.72 17.75 -2.00
CA ILE A 53 0.11 16.49 -1.58
C ILE A 53 0.24 15.44 -2.68
N LEU A 54 -0.08 15.78 -3.94
CA LEU A 54 0.02 14.87 -5.08
C LEU A 54 1.46 14.43 -5.38
N SER A 55 2.45 15.29 -5.11
CA SER A 55 3.86 14.94 -5.27
C SER A 55 4.29 13.78 -4.37
N VAL A 56 3.65 13.64 -3.20
CA VAL A 56 3.89 12.57 -2.22
C VAL A 56 2.91 11.41 -2.42
N PHE A 57 1.66 11.72 -2.74
CA PHE A 57 0.55 10.78 -2.87
C PHE A 57 -0.12 10.95 -4.24
N SER A 58 0.50 10.39 -5.27
CA SER A 58 0.07 10.56 -6.67
C SER A 58 -1.37 10.13 -6.96
N THR A 59 -1.93 9.24 -6.14
CA THR A 59 -3.32 8.73 -6.24
C THR A 59 -4.24 9.28 -5.15
N ALA A 60 -3.90 10.42 -4.54
CA ALA A 60 -4.74 11.08 -3.55
C ALA A 60 -6.09 11.50 -4.15
N LEU A 61 -7.16 11.14 -3.45
CA LEU A 61 -8.55 11.46 -3.79
C LEU A 61 -9.04 12.66 -3.00
N TYR A 62 -8.81 12.66 -1.69
CA TYR A 62 -9.19 13.73 -0.78
C TYR A 62 -8.42 13.67 0.53
N VAL A 63 -8.47 14.76 1.29
CA VAL A 63 -7.92 14.84 2.65
C VAL A 63 -9.07 14.74 3.65
N ARG A 64 -8.86 14.04 4.77
CA ARG A 64 -9.82 14.03 5.88
C ARG A 64 -9.14 14.17 7.23
N SER A 65 -9.91 14.62 8.20
CA SER A 65 -9.56 14.70 9.61
C SER A 65 -10.57 13.86 10.39
N GLY A 66 -10.20 12.63 10.76
CA GLY A 66 -11.15 11.66 11.31
C GLY A 66 -12.24 11.33 10.29
N ALA A 67 -13.50 11.51 10.68
CA ALA A 67 -14.66 11.24 9.82
C ALA A 67 -15.03 12.39 8.85
N VAL A 68 -14.30 13.52 8.88
CA VAL A 68 -14.66 14.73 8.11
C VAL A 68 -13.70 14.96 6.96
N ALA A 69 -14.21 14.92 5.72
CA ALA A 69 -13.46 15.34 4.54
C ALA A 69 -13.20 16.86 4.57
N LEU A 70 -11.96 17.27 4.33
CA LEU A 70 -11.58 18.67 4.27
C LEU A 70 -11.80 19.20 2.85
N PRO A 71 -12.60 20.25 2.68
CA PRO A 71 -12.82 20.84 1.37
C PRO A 71 -11.61 21.68 0.92
N PHE A 72 -11.49 21.87 -0.39
CA PHE A 72 -10.64 22.93 -0.93
C PHE A 72 -11.14 24.30 -0.48
N LEU A 73 -10.20 25.19 -0.17
CA LEU A 73 -10.50 26.58 0.14
C LEU A 73 -11.19 27.24 -1.04
N LYS A 74 -12.21 28.04 -0.73
CA LYS A 74 -13.05 28.72 -1.72
C LYS A 74 -12.84 30.22 -1.67
N GLY A 75 -12.89 30.85 -2.84
CA GLY A 75 -12.93 32.30 -2.97
C GLY A 75 -14.33 32.89 -2.71
N PRO A 76 -14.48 34.21 -2.87
CA PRO A 76 -15.74 34.94 -2.61
C PRO A 76 -16.95 34.45 -3.41
N ASN A 77 -16.72 33.77 -4.53
CA ASN A 77 -17.75 33.22 -5.41
C ASN A 77 -18.01 31.72 -5.19
N PHE A 78 -17.56 31.16 -4.06
CA PHE A 78 -17.65 29.73 -3.72
C PHE A 78 -16.98 28.78 -4.74
N LYS A 79 -16.15 29.31 -5.64
CA LYS A 79 -15.26 28.48 -6.48
C LYS A 79 -14.01 28.15 -5.69
N ASN A 80 -13.43 26.99 -5.99
CA ASN A 80 -12.13 26.63 -5.45
C ASN A 80 -11.10 27.71 -5.85
N LEU A 81 -10.14 27.93 -4.96
CA LEU A 81 -9.00 28.80 -5.23
C LEU A 81 -7.95 28.05 -6.04
N GLU A 82 -7.31 28.79 -6.95
CA GLU A 82 -6.20 28.30 -7.76
C GLU A 82 -4.91 29.00 -7.30
N PRO A 83 -3.81 28.26 -7.05
CA PRO A 83 -3.75 26.79 -7.01
C PRO A 83 -4.61 26.20 -5.89
N LEU A 84 -5.02 24.94 -6.02
CA LEU A 84 -5.86 24.23 -5.04
C LEU A 84 -5.17 24.15 -3.67
N ARG A 85 -5.94 24.44 -2.62
CA ARG A 85 -5.43 24.62 -1.25
C ARG A 85 -6.32 23.90 -0.26
N ILE A 86 -5.71 23.22 0.70
CA ILE A 86 -6.38 22.63 1.87
C ILE A 86 -5.93 23.39 3.12
N ALA A 87 -6.86 23.68 4.04
CA ALA A 87 -6.51 24.28 5.32
C ALA A 87 -5.61 23.35 6.14
N ALA A 88 -4.45 23.84 6.59
CA ALA A 88 -3.59 23.06 7.46
C ALA A 88 -4.16 22.97 8.88
N LYS A 89 -3.86 21.87 9.56
CA LYS A 89 -4.26 21.56 10.93
C LYS A 89 -3.08 21.00 11.71
N PRO A 90 -2.18 21.85 12.22
CA PRO A 90 -0.91 21.41 12.81
C PRO A 90 -1.07 20.51 14.04
N GLU A 91 -2.22 20.57 14.73
CA GLU A 91 -2.52 19.75 15.90
C GLU A 91 -2.96 18.31 15.57
N PHE A 92 -3.24 18.02 14.29
CA PHE A 92 -3.81 16.75 13.86
C PHE A 92 -2.95 16.11 12.77
N THR A 93 -2.83 14.78 12.78
CA THR A 93 -2.37 14.06 11.59
C THR A 93 -3.53 13.96 10.61
N LEU A 94 -3.34 14.45 9.39
CA LEU A 94 -4.37 14.37 8.34
C LEU A 94 -4.27 13.03 7.61
N ASP A 95 -5.42 12.43 7.32
CA ASP A 95 -5.51 11.25 6.47
C ASP A 95 -5.58 11.70 5.01
N ILE A 96 -4.61 11.28 4.20
CA ILE A 96 -4.66 11.38 2.75
C ILE A 96 -5.30 10.11 2.24
N VAL A 97 -6.54 10.22 1.78
CA VAL A 97 -7.23 9.07 1.22
C VAL A 97 -6.73 8.88 -0.20
N ILE A 98 -6.11 7.73 -0.43
CA ILE A 98 -5.57 7.33 -1.72
C ILE A 98 -6.44 6.23 -2.32
N LYS A 99 -6.57 6.25 -3.65
CA LYS A 99 -7.18 5.15 -4.36
C LYS A 99 -6.31 3.92 -4.18
N GLY A 100 -6.89 2.84 -3.66
CA GLY A 100 -6.19 1.56 -3.60
C GLY A 100 -5.95 1.05 -5.02
N SER A 101 -4.70 0.81 -5.38
CA SER A 101 -4.43 -0.31 -6.27
C SER A 101 -4.57 -1.57 -5.41
N PRO A 102 -5.36 -2.58 -5.81
CA PRO A 102 -5.15 -3.91 -5.27
C PRO A 102 -3.68 -4.21 -5.53
N ASP A 103 -2.88 -4.33 -4.47
CA ASP A 103 -1.45 -4.60 -4.63
C ASP A 103 -1.37 -5.93 -5.41
N GLU A 104 -0.82 -5.86 -6.62
CA GLU A 104 -0.33 -6.98 -7.42
C GLU A 104 0.90 -7.60 -6.73
N LYS A 105 0.73 -7.97 -5.45
CA LYS A 105 1.68 -8.68 -4.61
C LYS A 105 1.03 -9.93 -4.04
N GLU A 106 0.44 -10.69 -4.95
CA GLU A 106 0.24 -12.15 -4.83
C GLU A 106 0.66 -12.82 -6.15
N LEU A 107 1.70 -12.29 -6.80
CA LEU A 107 2.47 -13.05 -7.77
C LEU A 107 3.70 -13.60 -7.03
N SER A 108 3.76 -14.94 -6.93
CA SER A 108 4.95 -15.76 -6.61
C SER A 108 5.09 -16.32 -5.17
N VAL A 109 4.04 -16.91 -4.61
CA VAL A 109 4.21 -18.09 -3.73
C VAL A 109 3.50 -19.33 -4.25
N GLU A 110 2.33 -19.18 -4.87
CA GLU A 110 1.60 -20.33 -5.43
C GLU A 110 2.18 -20.85 -6.76
N SER A 111 2.92 -20.01 -7.50
CA SER A 111 3.56 -20.43 -8.77
C SER A 111 4.86 -21.25 -8.59
N LEU A 112 5.42 -21.33 -7.38
CA LEU A 112 6.62 -22.14 -7.10
C LEU A 112 6.29 -23.57 -6.61
N GLN A 113 5.05 -23.83 -6.16
CA GLN A 113 4.64 -25.19 -5.78
C GLN A 113 4.18 -26.04 -6.98
N LYS A 114 4.09 -25.46 -8.17
CA LYS A 114 3.73 -26.18 -9.42
C LYS A 114 4.93 -26.52 -10.30
N ALA A 115 6.12 -26.61 -9.70
CA ALA A 115 7.33 -27.10 -10.37
C ALA A 115 8.09 -28.09 -9.47
N LEU A 116 7.38 -29.07 -8.91
CA LEU A 116 8.00 -30.32 -8.49
C LEU A 116 7.38 -31.44 -9.34
N PRO A 117 8.13 -32.09 -10.24
CA PRO A 117 7.63 -33.28 -10.92
C PRO A 117 7.37 -34.34 -9.85
N THR A 118 6.15 -34.86 -9.83
CA THR A 118 5.79 -36.08 -9.11
C THR A 118 6.72 -37.19 -9.56
N GLU A 119 7.69 -37.56 -8.72
CA GLU A 119 8.54 -38.71 -8.97
C GLU A 119 7.66 -39.95 -8.97
N SER A 120 7.64 -40.57 -10.14
CA SER A 120 6.95 -41.78 -10.57
C SER A 120 7.11 -42.96 -9.61
N GLU A 121 6.01 -43.71 -9.44
CA GLU A 121 5.95 -45.04 -8.81
C GLU A 121 7.09 -45.97 -9.24
N PRO A 122 7.58 -46.86 -8.36
CA PRO A 122 8.54 -47.89 -8.74
C PRO A 122 7.89 -48.92 -9.68
N PRO A 123 8.52 -49.32 -10.80
CA PRO A 123 8.04 -50.45 -11.57
C PRO A 123 8.20 -51.73 -10.75
N THR A 124 7.07 -52.31 -10.34
CA THR A 124 7.01 -53.69 -9.83
C THR A 124 7.28 -54.63 -10.99
N THR A 125 8.49 -55.17 -11.05
CA THR A 125 8.87 -56.26 -11.95
C THR A 125 8.16 -57.56 -11.55
N PRO A 126 7.38 -58.23 -12.41
CA PRO A 126 7.13 -59.65 -12.25
C PRO A 126 8.37 -60.42 -12.75
N ILE A 127 9.10 -61.02 -11.82
CA ILE A 127 10.13 -62.01 -12.11
C ILE A 127 9.44 -63.22 -12.77
N SER A 128 9.82 -63.55 -13.99
CA SER A 128 9.59 -64.90 -14.52
C SER A 128 10.83 -65.39 -15.27
N LEU A 129 11.11 -66.66 -15.03
CA LEU A 129 11.95 -67.58 -15.79
C LEU A 129 13.43 -67.70 -15.40
N ILE A 130 13.70 -68.73 -14.58
CA ILE A 130 14.81 -69.64 -14.86
C ILE A 130 14.25 -71.06 -14.69
N ASP A 131 13.99 -71.74 -15.80
CA ASP A 131 13.85 -73.20 -15.85
C ASP A 131 15.24 -73.81 -15.61
N GLU A 132 15.35 -74.68 -14.61
CA GLU A 132 16.56 -75.48 -14.38
C GLU A 132 16.71 -76.56 -15.47
N ALA A 133 17.98 -76.77 -15.83
CA ALA A 133 18.41 -77.58 -16.94
C ALA A 133 18.11 -79.08 -16.79
N LEU A 134 17.80 -79.68 -17.94
CA LEU A 134 17.63 -81.10 -18.18
C LEU A 134 18.96 -81.87 -17.96
N LEU A 135 18.85 -82.99 -17.23
CA LEU A 135 19.86 -84.06 -17.07
C LEU A 135 20.51 -84.52 -18.38
N VAL A 136 21.82 -84.78 -18.35
CA VAL A 136 22.45 -85.92 -19.06
C VAL A 136 23.52 -86.55 -18.18
N THR A 137 23.29 -87.81 -17.81
CA THR A 137 24.24 -88.77 -17.22
C THR A 137 24.98 -89.50 -18.35
N VAL A 138 26.27 -89.80 -18.12
CA VAL A 138 27.13 -90.67 -18.95
C VAL A 138 26.88 -92.15 -18.63
#